data_AF-A0A956KLH2-F1
#
_entry.id   AF-A0A956KLH2-F1
#
_cell.length_a   1.000
_cell.length_b   1.000
_cell.length_c   1.000
_cell.angle_alpha   90.00
_cell.angle_beta   90.00
_cell.angle_gamma   90.00
#
_symmetry.space_group_name_H-M   'P 1'
#
loop_
_entity.id
_entity.type
_entity.pdbx_description
1 polymer ?
#
loop_
_entity_poly.entity_id
_entity_poly.type
_entity_poly.pdbx_seq_one_letter_code
_entity_poly.pdbx_strand_id
1 'polypeptide(L)'
;GEATEAHHDPIRESQDGMRSGLSLALFLNDDFRGGALTFPEIGRVIEARAGRAVLFSQHLLHGDALVESGDRYLLEGEIFYAPSWRPYR
;
A
#
# COMPACT_ATOMS: atom_id res chain seq x y z
N GLY A 1 7.58 17.71 -4.67
CA GLY A 1 8.02 16.53 -3.94
C GLY A 1 7.95 15.34 -4.87
N GLU A 2 7.75 14.16 -4.30
CA GLU A 2 7.72 12.89 -5.01
C GLU A 2 6.28 12.41 -5.23
N ALA A 3 6.09 11.54 -6.21
CA ALA A 3 4.84 10.89 -6.57
C ALA A 3 5.16 9.51 -7.18
N THR A 4 4.17 8.62 -7.26
CA THR A 4 4.31 7.37 -8.02
C THR A 4 3.28 7.33 -9.14
N GLU A 5 3.69 6.80 -10.29
CA GLU A 5 2.74 6.51 -11.37
C GLU A 5 1.80 5.39 -10.92
N ALA A 6 0.59 5.37 -11.49
CA ALA A 6 -0.38 4.33 -11.17
C ALA A 6 0.14 2.95 -11.60
N HIS A 7 0.18 2.00 -10.68
CA HIS A 7 0.72 0.67 -10.89
C HIS A 7 -0.07 -0.39 -10.11
N HIS A 8 0.23 -1.66 -10.42
CA HIS A 8 -0.19 -2.80 -9.62
C HIS A 8 1.03 -3.34 -8.89
N ASP A 9 0.83 -3.78 -7.65
CA ASP A 9 1.89 -4.47 -6.95
C ASP A 9 2.06 -5.89 -7.49
N PRO A 10 3.32 -6.37 -7.61
CA PRO A 10 3.56 -7.74 -8.04
C PRO A 10 3.07 -8.71 -6.97
N ILE A 11 2.36 -9.73 -7.42
CA ILE A 11 2.06 -10.90 -6.61
C ILE A 11 3.31 -11.77 -6.54
N ARG A 12 3.71 -12.12 -5.32
CA ARG A 12 4.90 -12.92 -5.04
C ARG A 12 4.52 -14.18 -4.30
N GLU A 13 5.37 -15.20 -4.43
CA GLU A 13 5.25 -16.45 -3.71
C GLU A 13 6.52 -16.68 -2.88
N SER A 14 6.34 -17.10 -1.64
CA SER A 14 7.43 -17.53 -0.75
C SER A 14 7.83 -18.97 -1.04
N GLN A 15 9.01 -19.38 -0.58
CA GLN A 15 9.50 -20.76 -0.72
C GLN A 15 8.56 -21.79 -0.07
N ASP A 16 7.85 -21.40 0.99
CA ASP A 16 6.90 -22.25 1.73
C ASP A 16 5.48 -22.26 1.10
N GLY A 17 5.31 -21.66 -0.08
CA GLY A 17 4.05 -21.65 -0.84
C GLY A 17 3.02 -20.64 -0.35
N MET A 18 3.39 -19.68 0.51
CA MET A 18 2.55 -18.52 0.80
C MET A 18 2.56 -17.55 -0.38
N ARG A 19 1.47 -16.81 -0.59
CA ARG A 19 1.32 -15.85 -1.69
C ARG A 19 0.99 -14.46 -1.13
N SER A 20 1.58 -13.42 -1.70
CA SER A 20 1.17 -12.03 -1.45
C SER A 20 -0.07 -11.72 -2.30
N GLY A 21 -1.14 -11.29 -1.65
CA GLY A 21 -2.37 -10.85 -2.35
C GLY A 21 -2.89 -9.50 -1.86
N LEU A 22 -2.29 -8.98 -0.80
CA LEU A 22 -2.70 -7.75 -0.14
C LEU A 22 -1.47 -6.87 0.10
N SER A 23 -1.67 -5.56 -0.08
CA SER A 23 -0.71 -4.52 0.27
C SER A 23 -1.26 -3.70 1.43
N LEU A 24 -0.34 -3.32 2.33
CA LEU A 24 -0.57 -2.45 3.47
C LEU A 24 0.18 -1.14 3.22
N ALA A 25 -0.55 -0.03 3.29
CA ALA A 25 0.01 1.32 3.33
C ALA A 25 -0.33 1.96 4.69
N LEU A 26 0.67 2.28 5.50
CA LEU A 26 0.52 2.96 6.80
C LEU A 26 1.25 4.30 6.79
N PHE A 27 0.48 5.39 6.86
CA PHE A 27 1.04 6.74 6.91
C PHE A 27 1.62 7.04 8.30
N LEU A 28 2.84 7.56 8.36
CA LEU A 28 3.60 7.68 9.61
C LEU A 28 3.66 9.09 10.20
N ASN A 29 3.31 10.12 9.43
CA ASN A 29 3.35 11.51 9.86
C ASN A 29 2.21 12.35 9.26
N ASP A 30 2.13 13.63 9.64
CA ASP A 30 1.08 14.58 9.22
C ASP A 30 1.63 15.95 8.75
N ASP A 31 2.93 16.22 8.94
CA ASP A 31 3.52 17.54 8.64
C ASP A 31 3.91 17.67 7.15
N PHE A 32 2.93 17.50 6.26
CA PHE A 32 3.07 17.66 4.80
C PHE A 32 1.73 18.05 4.15
N ARG A 33 1.77 18.36 2.84
CA ARG A 33 0.59 18.64 2.01
C ARG A 33 0.62 17.80 0.73
N GLY A 34 -0.54 17.35 0.25
CA GLY A 34 -0.65 16.43 -0.88
C GLY A 34 -0.37 14.98 -0.46
N GLY A 35 0.18 14.16 -1.35
CA GLY A 35 0.65 12.82 -0.98
C GLY A 35 -0.44 11.77 -0.72
N ALA A 36 -1.68 12.01 -1.17
CA ALA A 36 -2.80 11.07 -1.03
C ALA A 36 -2.57 9.78 -1.81
N LEU A 37 -3.09 8.67 -1.30
CA LEU A 37 -3.10 7.39 -2.01
C LEU A 37 -4.34 7.33 -2.92
N THR A 38 -4.14 7.09 -4.20
CA THR A 38 -5.20 7.11 -5.22
C THR A 38 -5.46 5.71 -5.77
N PHE A 39 -6.72 5.42 -6.07
CA PHE A 39 -7.18 4.19 -6.72
C PHE A 39 -8.09 4.56 -7.91
N PRO A 40 -7.50 4.84 -9.09
CA PRO A 40 -8.23 5.41 -10.22
C PRO A 40 -9.39 4.54 -10.72
N GLU A 41 -9.19 3.22 -10.80
CA GLU A 41 -10.19 2.28 -11.34
C GLU A 41 -11.50 2.26 -10.55
N ILE A 42 -11.44 2.53 -9.24
CA ILE A 42 -12.61 2.54 -8.35
C ILE A 42 -13.01 3.95 -7.93
N GLY A 43 -12.38 4.99 -8.49
CA GLY A 43 -12.66 6.38 -8.15
C GLY A 43 -12.53 6.68 -6.66
N ARG A 44 -11.45 6.21 -6.02
CA ARG A 44 -11.17 6.46 -4.60
C ARG A 44 -9.87 7.20 -4.42
N VAL A 45 -9.88 8.13 -3.46
CA VAL A 45 -8.71 8.88 -3.01
C VAL A 45 -8.72 8.81 -1.50
N ILE A 46 -7.60 8.42 -0.91
CA ILE A 46 -7.41 8.31 0.52
C ILE A 46 -6.38 9.36 0.93
N GLU A 47 -6.86 10.39 1.63
CA GLU A 47 -5.97 11.39 2.23
C GLU A 47 -4.99 10.72 3.19
N ALA A 48 -3.74 11.13 3.12
CA ALA A 48 -2.70 10.64 4.02
C ALA A 48 -2.88 11.28 5.40
N ARG A 49 -2.84 10.46 6.45
CA ARG A 49 -2.94 10.90 7.84
C ARG A 49 -2.20 9.95 8.77
N ALA A 50 -1.37 10.45 9.67
CA ALA A 50 -0.60 9.65 10.62
C ALA A 50 -1.48 8.61 11.32
N GLY A 51 -1.02 7.36 11.30
CA GLY A 51 -1.71 6.21 11.89
C GLY A 51 -2.83 5.63 11.04
N ARG A 52 -3.19 6.23 9.89
CA ARG A 52 -4.14 5.62 8.96
C ARG A 52 -3.45 4.46 8.22
N ALA A 53 -4.05 3.29 8.33
CA ALA A 53 -3.69 2.11 7.56
C ALA A 53 -4.71 1.85 6.45
N VAL A 54 -4.24 1.52 5.26
CA VAL A 54 -5.05 1.08 4.12
C VAL A 54 -4.57 -0.31 3.74
N LEU A 55 -5.46 -1.29 3.84
CA LEU A 55 -5.23 -2.65 3.37
C LEU A 55 -6.04 -2.84 2.09
N PHE A 56 -5.38 -3.24 1.01
CA PHE A 56 -6.03 -3.36 -0.30
C PHE A 56 -5.46 -4.53 -1.10
N SER A 57 -6.21 -4.98 -2.12
CA SER A 57 -5.76 -6.04 -3.02
C SER A 57 -4.63 -5.54 -3.92
N GLN A 58 -3.57 -6.33 -4.08
CA GLN A 58 -2.47 -6.02 -5.01
C GLN A 58 -2.92 -5.91 -6.47
N HIS A 59 -4.12 -6.41 -6.79
CA HIS A 59 -4.73 -6.26 -8.12
C HIS A 59 -5.29 -4.86 -8.39
N LEU A 60 -5.46 -4.00 -7.38
CA LEU A 60 -5.99 -2.67 -7.61
C LEU A 60 -4.90 -1.74 -8.15
N LEU A 61 -5.22 -1.04 -9.25
CA LEU A 61 -4.36 0.03 -9.76
C LEU A 61 -4.33 1.16 -8.74
N HIS A 62 -3.13 1.55 -8.29
CA HIS A 62 -2.96 2.57 -7.28
C HIS A 62 -1.66 3.37 -7.46
N GLY A 63 -1.58 4.52 -6.80
CA GLY A 63 -0.38 5.35 -6.81
C GLY A 63 -0.51 6.54 -5.86
N ASP A 64 0.62 7.13 -5.51
CA ASP A 64 0.71 8.28 -4.64
C ASP A 64 0.64 9.58 -5.44
N ALA A 65 -0.27 10.45 -5.04
CA ALA A 65 -0.32 11.82 -5.52
C ALA A 65 0.94 12.60 -5.09
N LEU A 66 1.23 13.68 -5.81
CA LEU A 66 2.38 14.55 -5.55
C LEU A 66 2.38 15.05 -4.09
N VAL A 67 3.51 14.91 -3.40
CA VAL A 67 3.79 15.66 -2.17
C VAL A 67 4.14 17.09 -2.54
N GLU A 68 3.28 18.03 -2.14
CA GLU A 68 3.36 19.44 -2.52
C GLU A 68 4.28 20.24 -1.58
N SER A 69 4.38 19.84 -0.30
CA SER A 69 5.28 20.45 0.69
C SER A 69 5.50 19.52 1.89
N GLY A 70 6.63 19.63 2.58
CA GLY A 70 7.02 18.73 3.67
C GLY A 70 7.48 17.37 3.16
N ASP A 71 7.78 16.47 4.10
CA ASP A 71 8.16 15.09 3.81
C ASP A 71 7.06 14.14 4.25
N ARG A 72 6.69 13.18 3.39
CA ARG A 72 5.69 12.16 3.71
C ARG A 72 6.37 10.82 3.94
N TYR A 73 6.14 10.22 5.10
CA TYR A 73 6.66 8.89 5.43
C TYR A 73 5.55 7.84 5.41
N LEU A 74 5.83 6.74 4.70
CA LEU A 74 4.91 5.63 4.51
C LEU A 74 5.63 4.33 4.85
N LEU A 75 4.96 3.46 5.61
CA LEU A 75 5.33 2.05 5.69
C LEU A 75 4.49 1.29 4.69
N GLU A 76 5.16 0.66 3.73
CA GLU A 76 4.55 -0.28 2.79
C GLU A 76 4.92 -1.71 3.16
N GLY A 77 3.94 -2.61 3.07
CA GLY A 77 4.14 -4.02 3.36
C GLY A 77 3.31 -4.92 2.46
N GLU A 78 3.92 -6.00 2.00
CA GLU A 78 3.23 -7.09 1.30
C GLU A 78 2.80 -8.15 2.31
N ILE A 79 1.53 -8.55 2.30
CA ILE A 79 1.01 -9.56 3.23
C ILE A 79 1.03 -10.93 2.56
N PHE A 80 1.94 -11.78 3.01
CA PHE A 80 2.01 -13.20 2.62
C PHE A 80 1.09 -14.03 3.50
N TYR A 81 0.25 -14.86 2.88
CA TYR A 81 -0.60 -15.80 3.60
C TYR A 81 -0.76 -17.10 2.81
N ALA A 82 -1.08 -18.18 3.52
CA ALA A 82 -1.48 -19.44 2.92
C ALA A 82 -3.01 -19.59 3.00
N PRO A 83 -3.66 -20.17 1.98
CA PRO A 83 -5.11 -20.41 1.98
C PRO A 83 -5.52 -21.47 3.01
N SER A 84 -4.57 -22.28 3.48
CA SER A 84 -4.77 -23.23 4.56
C SER A 84 -3.70 -23.05 5.63
N TRP A 85 -4.14 -23.10 6.89
CA TRP A 85 -3.24 -23.04 8.04
C TRP A 85 -2.33 -24.27 8.04
N ARG A 86 -1.02 -24.03 8.06
CA ARG A 86 -0.03 -25.06 8.35
C ARG A 86 0.58 -24.72 9.71
N PRO A 87 0.33 -25.51 10.77
CA PRO A 87 1.04 -25.31 12.03
C PRO A 87 2.55 -25.40 11.78
N TYR A 88 3.30 -24.53 12.44
CA TYR A 88 4.77 -24.58 12.44
C TYR A 88 5.20 -26.00 12.83
N ARG A 89 6.04 -26.65 12.02
CA ARG A 89 6.66 -27.93 12.39
C ARG A 89 7.96 -27.68 13.13
#